data_AF-Q2TH00-F1
#
_entry.id   AF-Q2TH00-F1
#
_cell.length_a   1.000
_cell.length_b   1.000
_cell.length_c   1.000
_cell.angle_alpha   90.00
_cell.angle_beta   90.00
_cell.angle_gamma   90.00
#
_symmetry.space_group_name_H-M   'P 1'
#
loop_
_entity.id
_entity.type
_entity.pdbx_description
1 polymer ?
#
loop_
_entity_poly.entity_id
_entity_poly.type
_entity_poly.pdbx_seq_one_letter_code
_entity_poly.pdbx_strand_id
1 'polypeptide(L)'
;MISPIKNIKNVFPINTANTEYIVRNIYPRVEHGYFNESPNIYDKKYISGITRSMAQLKIEEFINEKSRRLNYMKTMYSPCPEDFQPISRAEASTPEGSWLTVISGKRPMGQFSVDSLYHPDLHALCELPEISCKIFSKENSDFLYIIVVFRNDSPQGELRANRFIELYDIKREIMQVLRDESPEIKVY
;
A
#
# COMPACT_ATOMS: atom_id res chain seq x y z
N MET A 1 -17.56 -8.10 14.39
CA MET A 1 -18.25 -7.39 13.29
C MET A 1 -17.35 -6.26 12.82
N ILE A 2 -16.67 -6.42 11.69
CA ILE A 2 -15.83 -5.38 11.09
C ILE A 2 -16.67 -4.69 10.01
N SER A 3 -16.90 -3.39 10.16
CA SER A 3 -17.71 -2.59 9.23
C SER A 3 -17.09 -2.59 7.82
N PRO A 4 -17.91 -2.64 6.76
CA PRO A 4 -17.43 -2.65 5.39
C PRO A 4 -16.58 -1.40 5.10
N ILE A 5 -15.50 -1.61 4.35
CA ILE A 5 -14.56 -0.59 3.93
C ILE A 5 -15.29 0.38 3.01
N LYS A 6 -15.48 1.64 3.45
CA LYS A 6 -15.92 2.71 2.55
C LYS A 6 -14.78 3.05 1.61
N ASN A 7 -15.02 2.81 0.32
CA ASN A 7 -14.15 3.09 -0.81
C ASN A 7 -13.61 4.54 -0.81
N ILE A 8 -12.30 4.68 -1.02
CA ILE A 8 -11.64 5.96 -1.33
C ILE A 8 -11.98 6.27 -2.79
N LYS A 9 -13.14 6.90 -3.03
CA LYS A 9 -13.43 7.52 -4.32
C LYS A 9 -12.92 8.96 -4.28
N ASN A 10 -11.89 9.23 -5.07
CA ASN A 10 -11.25 10.54 -5.33
C ASN A 10 -10.12 10.95 -4.37
N VAL A 11 -8.93 10.37 -4.57
CA VAL A 11 -7.67 11.01 -4.16
C VAL A 11 -7.33 12.08 -5.20
N PHE A 12 -7.48 13.35 -4.83
CA PHE A 12 -7.05 14.46 -5.67
C PHE A 12 -5.53 14.63 -5.58
N PRO A 13 -4.85 15.11 -6.65
CA PRO A 13 -3.41 15.38 -6.61
C PRO A 13 -3.10 16.34 -5.46
N ILE A 14 -2.36 15.86 -4.47
CA ILE A 14 -2.09 16.61 -3.25
C ILE A 14 -0.91 17.53 -3.46
N ASN A 15 -1.17 18.84 -3.39
CA ASN A 15 -0.15 19.90 -3.39
C ASN A 15 -0.07 20.58 -2.01
N THR A 16 0.07 19.78 -0.95
CA THR A 16 0.32 20.30 0.41
C THR A 16 1.66 19.80 0.93
N ALA A 17 2.30 20.63 1.75
CA ALA A 17 3.49 20.26 2.53
C ALA A 17 3.13 19.51 3.83
N ASN A 18 1.84 19.36 4.15
CA ASN A 18 1.37 18.72 5.38
C ASN A 18 1.48 17.18 5.28
N THR A 19 2.39 16.62 6.07
CA THR A 19 2.71 15.19 6.17
C THR A 19 1.55 14.36 6.70
N GLU A 20 0.77 14.87 7.65
CA GLU A 20 -0.40 14.17 8.18
C GLU A 20 -1.49 14.04 7.12
N TYR A 21 -1.76 15.12 6.40
CA TYR A 21 -2.79 15.14 5.36
C TYR A 21 -2.50 14.12 4.26
N ILE A 22 -1.27 14.05 3.73
CA ILE A 22 -0.95 13.12 2.65
C ILE A 22 -1.14 11.65 3.06
N VAL A 23 -0.79 11.28 4.29
CA VAL A 23 -0.96 9.91 4.79
C VAL A 23 -2.44 9.61 5.03
N ARG A 24 -3.18 10.52 5.67
CA ARG A 24 -4.62 10.33 5.91
C ARG A 24 -5.42 10.22 4.62
N ASN A 25 -4.97 10.85 3.54
CA ASN A 25 -5.65 10.78 2.25
C ASN A 25 -5.58 9.37 1.63
N ILE A 26 -4.45 8.67 1.78
CA ILE A 26 -4.28 7.29 1.28
C ILE A 26 -4.64 6.21 2.32
N TYR A 27 -4.56 6.54 3.61
CA TYR A 27 -4.87 5.66 4.71
C TYR A 27 -5.76 6.36 5.76
N PRO A 28 -7.07 6.54 5.49
CA PRO A 28 -7.96 7.31 6.37
C PRO A 28 -8.11 6.76 7.79
N ARG A 29 -7.88 5.45 7.98
CA ARG A 29 -7.99 4.76 9.27
C ARG A 29 -6.68 4.71 10.05
N VAL A 30 -5.62 5.37 9.58
CA VAL A 30 -4.35 5.45 10.32
C VAL A 30 -4.58 6.01 11.72
N GLU A 31 -4.00 5.34 12.72
CA GLU A 31 -4.14 5.73 14.12
C GLU A 31 -3.52 7.11 14.35
N HIS A 32 -4.17 7.95 15.16
CA HIS A 32 -3.66 9.29 15.46
C HIS A 32 -2.28 9.25 16.16
N GLY A 33 -2.01 8.20 16.95
CA GLY A 33 -0.73 7.97 17.60
C GLY A 33 0.47 7.95 16.63
N TYR A 34 0.27 7.47 15.40
CA TYR A 34 1.31 7.44 14.36
C TYR A 34 1.95 8.81 14.13
N PHE A 35 1.16 9.90 14.16
CA PHE A 35 1.65 11.24 13.83
C PHE A 35 2.37 11.93 14.99
N ASN A 36 2.13 11.48 16.23
CA ASN A 36 2.75 12.02 17.43
C ASN A 36 4.16 11.47 17.67
N GLU A 37 4.50 10.36 17.03
CA GLU A 37 5.85 9.80 17.07
C GLU A 37 6.82 10.54 16.14
N SER A 38 8.12 10.40 16.43
CA SER A 38 9.19 10.90 15.57
C SER A 38 9.31 10.10 14.27
N PRO A 39 9.72 10.71 13.15
CA PRO A 39 10.03 9.99 11.92
C PRO A 39 11.04 8.86 12.16
N ASN A 40 10.69 7.63 11.78
CA ASN A 40 11.58 6.48 11.91
C ASN A 40 12.72 6.56 10.87
N ILE A 41 13.65 5.59 10.86
CA ILE A 41 14.81 5.59 9.96
C ILE A 41 14.42 5.62 8.46
N TYR A 42 13.27 5.05 8.10
CA TYR A 42 12.76 5.00 6.73
C TYR A 42 12.02 6.29 6.37
N ASP A 43 11.19 6.81 7.28
CA ASP A 43 10.48 8.08 7.11
C ASP A 43 11.46 9.24 6.86
N LYS A 44 12.61 9.23 7.53
CA LYS A 44 13.68 10.24 7.38
C LYS A 44 14.24 10.35 5.97
N LYS A 45 13.99 9.38 5.09
CA LYS A 45 14.29 9.51 3.65
C LYS A 45 13.43 10.59 3.00
N TYR A 46 12.17 10.72 3.42
CA TYR A 46 11.12 11.49 2.74
C TYR A 46 10.66 12.73 3.52
N ILE A 47 10.81 12.74 4.84
CA ILE A 47 10.35 13.83 5.71
C ILE A 47 11.42 14.23 6.74
N SER A 48 11.31 15.44 7.28
CA SER A 48 12.16 15.94 8.36
C SER A 48 11.36 16.74 9.40
N GLY A 49 11.47 16.39 10.67
CA GLY A 49 10.78 17.08 11.78
C GLY A 49 10.92 16.32 13.12
N ILE A 50 10.37 16.91 14.19
CA ILE A 50 10.40 16.33 15.54
C ILE A 50 9.39 15.18 15.65
N THR A 51 8.16 15.43 15.21
CA THR A 51 7.09 14.44 15.07
C THR A 51 6.73 14.30 13.59
N ARG A 52 6.05 13.21 13.22
CA ARG A 52 5.53 13.04 11.86
C ARG A 52 4.51 14.13 11.50
N SER A 53 3.66 14.60 12.43
CA SER A 53 2.72 15.70 12.19
C SER A 53 3.39 17.06 11.92
N MET A 54 4.51 17.35 12.59
CA MET A 54 5.25 18.62 12.45
C MET A 54 6.35 18.56 11.40
N ALA A 55 6.49 17.42 10.71
CA ALA A 55 7.52 17.25 9.71
C ALA A 55 7.18 17.97 8.40
N GLN A 56 8.22 18.32 7.66
CA GLN A 56 8.13 18.82 6.30
C GLN A 56 8.49 17.71 5.32
N LEU A 57 7.78 17.68 4.19
CA LEU A 57 8.12 16.83 3.06
C LEU A 57 9.39 17.34 2.38
N LYS A 58 10.34 16.44 2.13
CA LYS A 58 11.52 16.78 1.35
C LYS A 58 11.15 16.98 -0.12
N ILE A 59 11.63 18.07 -0.70
CA ILE A 59 11.27 18.47 -2.07
C ILE A 59 11.75 17.41 -3.07
N GLU A 60 13.00 16.97 -2.99
CA GLU A 60 13.55 16.04 -3.99
C GLU A 60 13.10 14.60 -3.74
N GLU A 61 13.27 14.11 -2.51
CA GLU A 61 13.08 12.69 -2.18
C GLU A 61 11.60 12.29 -2.06
N PHE A 62 10.69 13.24 -1.81
CA PHE A 62 9.26 12.95 -1.78
C PHE A 62 8.51 13.62 -2.94
N ILE A 63 8.53 14.96 -3.04
CA ILE A 63 7.65 15.68 -3.96
C ILE A 63 8.02 15.38 -5.43
N ASN A 64 9.28 15.64 -5.80
CA ASN A 64 9.76 15.43 -7.16
C ASN A 64 9.79 13.93 -7.51
N GLU A 65 10.21 13.08 -6.57
CA GLU A 65 10.21 11.63 -6.77
C GLU A 65 8.81 11.07 -6.99
N LYS A 66 7.81 11.45 -6.18
CA LYS A 66 6.41 11.05 -6.38
C LYS A 66 5.94 11.44 -7.79
N SER A 67 6.24 12.66 -8.24
CA SER A 67 5.88 13.13 -9.58
C SER A 67 6.56 12.32 -10.70
N ARG A 68 7.85 11.99 -10.56
CA ARG A 68 8.55 11.12 -11.53
C ARG A 68 7.94 9.73 -11.59
N ARG A 69 7.67 9.13 -10.44
CA ARG A 69 7.07 7.79 -10.33
C ARG A 69 5.64 7.76 -10.86
N LEU A 70 4.84 8.79 -10.58
CA LEU A 70 3.51 8.94 -11.17
C LEU A 70 3.54 9.02 -12.70
N ASN A 71 4.46 9.79 -13.27
CA ASN A 71 4.60 9.89 -14.72
C ASN A 71 4.99 8.54 -15.34
N TYR A 72 5.93 7.82 -14.73
CA TYR A 72 6.28 6.46 -15.14
C TYR A 72 5.08 5.51 -15.07
N MET A 73 4.33 5.53 -13.96
CA MET A 73 3.15 4.68 -13.80
C MET A 73 2.06 5.00 -14.83
N LYS A 74 1.86 6.28 -15.18
CA LYS A 74 0.92 6.69 -16.24
C LYS A 74 1.31 6.12 -17.59
N THR A 75 2.61 6.02 -17.91
CA THR A 75 3.08 5.39 -19.16
C THR A 75 2.78 3.89 -19.22
N MET A 76 2.74 3.21 -18.06
CA MET A 76 2.50 1.77 -17.96
C MET A 76 1.02 1.42 -17.72
N TYR A 77 0.18 2.42 -17.45
CA TYR A 77 -1.23 2.23 -17.11
C TYR A 77 -2.02 1.78 -18.35
N SER A 78 -2.84 0.75 -18.18
CA SER A 78 -3.71 0.21 -19.24
C SER A 78 -5.09 -0.16 -18.68
N PRO A 79 -6.17 -0.04 -19.46
CA PRO A 79 -7.50 -0.55 -19.09
C PRO A 79 -7.49 -2.06 -18.76
N CYS A 80 -8.47 -2.52 -18.00
CA CYS A 80 -8.68 -3.96 -17.77
C CYS A 80 -9.07 -4.66 -19.09
N PRO A 81 -8.55 -5.87 -19.36
CA PRO A 81 -9.07 -6.72 -20.43
C PRO A 81 -10.48 -7.23 -20.07
N GLU A 82 -11.19 -7.77 -21.07
CA GLU A 82 -12.47 -8.46 -20.82
C GLU A 82 -12.28 -9.64 -19.85
N ASP A 83 -11.24 -10.44 -20.09
CA ASP A 83 -10.85 -11.56 -19.25
C ASP A 83 -9.35 -11.50 -18.89
N PHE A 84 -9.06 -11.61 -17.58
CA PHE A 84 -7.68 -11.70 -17.12
C PHE A 84 -7.08 -13.08 -17.40
N GLN A 85 -5.86 -13.09 -17.94
CA GLN A 85 -5.05 -14.29 -18.01
C GLN A 85 -4.16 -14.42 -16.77
N PRO A 86 -3.86 -15.64 -16.30
CA PRO A 86 -2.88 -15.83 -15.23
C PRO A 86 -1.52 -15.24 -15.60
N ILE A 87 -0.87 -14.58 -14.64
CA ILE A 87 0.51 -14.11 -14.78
C ILE A 87 1.50 -15.14 -14.24
N SER A 88 2.75 -15.07 -14.66
CA SER A 88 3.83 -15.83 -14.02
C SER A 88 4.13 -15.27 -12.63
N ARG A 89 4.49 -16.15 -11.68
CA ARG A 89 4.97 -15.73 -10.35
C ARG A 89 6.14 -14.74 -10.45
N ALA A 90 7.02 -14.93 -11.43
CA ALA A 90 8.21 -14.11 -11.60
C ALA A 90 7.89 -12.64 -11.97
N GLU A 91 6.72 -12.37 -12.56
CA GLU A 91 6.30 -11.00 -12.89
C GLU A 91 5.91 -10.18 -11.66
N ALA A 92 5.64 -10.83 -10.52
CA ALA A 92 5.15 -10.22 -9.30
C ALA A 92 6.02 -10.58 -8.07
N SER A 93 7.30 -10.90 -8.29
CA SER A 93 8.24 -11.27 -7.22
C SER A 93 8.96 -10.08 -6.58
N THR A 94 8.80 -8.88 -7.15
CA THR A 94 9.34 -7.62 -6.62
C THR A 94 8.20 -6.66 -6.28
N PRO A 95 8.40 -5.67 -5.39
CA PRO A 95 7.39 -4.66 -5.13
C PRO A 95 6.91 -3.95 -6.40
N GLU A 96 7.84 -3.58 -7.29
CA GLU A 96 7.52 -2.98 -8.60
C GLU A 96 6.69 -3.92 -9.48
N GLY A 97 7.12 -5.16 -9.67
CA GLY A 97 6.35 -6.14 -10.43
C GLY A 97 4.95 -6.38 -9.85
N SER A 98 4.84 -6.34 -8.51
CA SER A 98 3.58 -6.54 -7.80
C SER A 98 2.51 -5.52 -8.17
N TRP A 99 2.83 -4.23 -8.16
CA TRP A 99 1.86 -3.19 -8.57
C TRP A 99 1.85 -2.97 -10.09
N LEU A 100 2.96 -3.19 -10.80
CA LEU A 100 3.05 -2.98 -12.25
C LEU A 100 2.11 -3.89 -13.02
N THR A 101 2.05 -5.16 -12.62
CA THR A 101 1.10 -6.16 -13.18
C THR A 101 -0.36 -5.79 -12.94
N VAL A 102 -0.67 -4.96 -11.94
CA VAL A 102 -2.03 -4.48 -11.68
C VAL A 102 -2.35 -3.26 -12.55
N ILE A 103 -1.49 -2.23 -12.53
CA ILE A 103 -1.75 -0.99 -13.28
C ILE A 103 -1.72 -1.21 -14.80
N SER A 104 -0.93 -2.18 -15.28
CA SER A 104 -0.89 -2.59 -16.69
C SER A 104 -2.06 -3.48 -17.13
N GLY A 105 -3.01 -3.76 -16.23
CA GLY A 105 -4.22 -4.53 -16.56
C GLY A 105 -3.99 -6.04 -16.70
N LYS A 106 -2.82 -6.58 -16.33
CA LYS A 106 -2.56 -8.04 -16.41
C LYS A 106 -3.29 -8.83 -15.33
N ARG A 107 -3.56 -8.23 -14.17
CA ARG A 107 -4.33 -8.86 -13.09
C ARG A 107 -5.10 -7.83 -12.27
N PRO A 108 -6.19 -8.24 -11.58
CA PRO A 108 -7.04 -7.30 -10.85
C PRO A 108 -6.50 -6.86 -9.47
N MET A 109 -5.55 -7.59 -8.89
CA MET A 109 -5.04 -7.33 -7.53
C MET A 109 -3.60 -7.83 -7.38
N GLY A 110 -2.81 -7.10 -6.59
CA GLY A 110 -1.46 -7.46 -6.18
C GLY A 110 -1.18 -7.00 -4.74
N GLN A 111 -0.12 -7.53 -4.14
CA GLN A 111 0.31 -7.15 -2.80
C GLN A 111 1.82 -6.91 -2.76
N PHE A 112 2.22 -5.91 -1.96
CA PHE A 112 3.60 -5.64 -1.59
C PHE A 112 3.64 -5.02 -0.19
N SER A 113 4.81 -4.60 0.27
CA SER A 113 4.98 -3.89 1.54
C SER A 113 5.88 -2.68 1.39
N VAL A 114 5.66 -1.67 2.23
CA VAL A 114 6.53 -0.49 2.34
C VAL A 114 7.05 -0.36 3.77
N ASP A 115 8.24 0.21 3.91
CA ASP A 115 8.91 0.52 5.19
C ASP A 115 8.53 1.91 5.74
N SER A 116 7.82 2.71 4.95
CA SER A 116 7.34 4.04 5.29
C SER A 116 6.02 4.34 4.56
N LEU A 117 5.05 4.93 5.28
CA LEU A 117 3.82 5.46 4.67
C LEU A 117 4.06 6.70 3.79
N TYR A 118 5.30 7.22 3.77
CA TYR A 118 5.73 8.31 2.88
C TYR A 118 6.42 7.79 1.60
N HIS A 119 6.34 6.49 1.30
CA HIS A 119 6.97 5.94 0.09
C HIS A 119 6.37 6.56 -1.20
N PRO A 120 7.18 7.18 -2.07
CA PRO A 120 6.68 7.88 -3.27
C PRO A 120 5.80 7.02 -4.18
N ASP A 121 6.19 5.76 -4.45
CA ASP A 121 5.36 4.85 -5.26
C ASP A 121 3.97 4.61 -4.67
N LEU A 122 3.84 4.53 -3.34
CA LEU A 122 2.53 4.32 -2.71
C LEU A 122 1.60 5.51 -2.97
N HIS A 123 2.12 6.73 -2.83
CA HIS A 123 1.34 7.95 -3.09
C HIS A 123 1.03 8.11 -4.58
N ALA A 124 1.99 7.81 -5.46
CA ALA A 124 1.79 7.84 -6.91
C ALA A 124 0.73 6.84 -7.39
N LEU A 125 0.73 5.61 -6.85
CA LEU A 125 -0.29 4.60 -7.18
C LEU A 125 -1.70 5.07 -6.83
N CYS A 126 -1.87 5.71 -5.67
CA CYS A 126 -3.16 6.24 -5.22
C CYS A 126 -3.65 7.45 -6.03
N GLU A 127 -2.80 8.08 -6.85
CA GLU A 127 -3.19 9.16 -7.77
C GLU A 127 -3.62 8.65 -9.17
N LEU A 128 -3.47 7.35 -9.46
CA LEU A 128 -3.94 6.77 -10.73
C LEU A 128 -5.46 6.55 -10.70
N PRO A 129 -6.16 6.80 -11.84
CA PRO A 129 -7.58 6.52 -11.93
C PRO A 129 -7.86 5.03 -11.79
N GLU A 130 -8.96 4.70 -11.09
CA GLU A 130 -9.41 3.33 -10.88
C GLU A 130 -8.40 2.38 -10.19
N ILE A 131 -7.35 2.94 -9.58
CA ILE A 131 -6.44 2.19 -8.70
C ILE A 131 -6.77 2.52 -7.26
N SER A 132 -6.79 1.51 -6.41
CA SER A 132 -6.98 1.69 -4.97
C SER A 132 -6.07 0.79 -4.17
N CYS A 133 -5.79 1.23 -2.95
CA CYS A 133 -4.91 0.55 -2.01
C CYS A 133 -5.65 0.32 -0.69
N LYS A 134 -5.62 -0.91 -0.18
CA LYS A 134 -5.91 -1.19 1.24
C LYS A 134 -4.59 -1.31 1.98
N ILE A 135 -4.47 -0.62 3.11
CA ILE A 135 -3.22 -0.45 3.87
C ILE A 135 -3.46 -0.92 5.31
N PHE A 136 -2.55 -1.71 5.85
CA PHE A 136 -2.56 -2.10 7.26
C PHE A 136 -1.15 -2.45 7.75
N SER A 137 -0.90 -2.29 9.05
CA SER A 137 0.39 -2.61 9.67
C SER A 137 0.64 -4.12 9.64
N LYS A 138 1.89 -4.53 9.37
CA LYS A 138 2.29 -5.94 9.39
C LYS A 138 2.45 -6.42 10.84
N GLU A 139 1.89 -7.59 11.17
CA GLU A 139 2.10 -8.23 12.46
C GLU A 139 3.59 -8.54 12.71
N ASN A 140 4.03 -8.31 13.95
CA ASN A 140 5.42 -8.45 14.39
C ASN A 140 6.42 -7.52 13.66
N SER A 141 5.96 -6.40 13.09
CA SER A 141 6.83 -5.34 12.58
C SER A 141 6.33 -3.96 13.00
N ASP A 142 7.24 -3.16 13.55
CA ASP A 142 6.94 -1.77 13.93
C ASP A 142 7.08 -0.80 12.74
N PHE A 143 7.51 -1.28 11.58
CA PHE A 143 7.86 -0.43 10.42
C PHE A 143 7.12 -0.80 9.14
N LEU A 144 6.82 -2.09 8.92
CA LEU A 144 6.27 -2.55 7.66
C LEU A 144 4.76 -2.40 7.59
N TYR A 145 4.29 -1.86 6.47
CA TYR A 145 2.88 -1.80 6.10
C TYR A 145 2.63 -2.69 4.89
N ILE A 146 1.58 -3.51 4.95
CA ILE A 146 1.11 -4.30 3.82
C ILE A 146 0.21 -3.41 2.95
N ILE A 147 0.51 -3.39 1.66
CA ILE A 147 -0.25 -2.66 0.64
C ILE A 147 -0.90 -3.68 -0.29
N VAL A 148 -2.22 -3.67 -0.34
CA VAL A 148 -3.01 -4.46 -1.29
C VAL A 148 -3.55 -3.50 -2.35
N VAL A 149 -2.94 -3.53 -3.53
CA VAL A 149 -3.28 -2.68 -4.67
C VAL A 149 -4.24 -3.42 -5.61
N PHE A 150 -5.30 -2.76 -6.06
CA PHE A 150 -6.32 -3.40 -6.88
C PHE A 150 -7.01 -2.43 -7.84
N ARG A 151 -7.67 -3.01 -8.84
CA ARG A 151 -8.45 -2.36 -9.90
C ARG A 151 -9.88 -2.12 -9.43
N ASN A 152 -10.32 -0.86 -9.33
CA ASN A 152 -11.70 -0.49 -9.05
C ASN A 152 -12.61 -0.64 -10.28
N ASP A 153 -12.03 -0.57 -11.47
CA ASP A 153 -12.69 -0.81 -12.76
C ASP A 153 -12.91 -2.31 -13.07
N SER A 154 -12.62 -3.20 -12.11
CA SER A 154 -12.91 -4.63 -12.24
C SER A 154 -13.70 -5.15 -11.03
N PRO A 155 -14.79 -5.92 -11.25
CA PRO A 155 -15.51 -6.56 -10.15
C PRO A 155 -14.63 -7.54 -9.34
N GLN A 156 -13.54 -8.03 -9.94
CA GLN A 156 -12.60 -8.93 -9.28
C GLN A 156 -11.61 -8.21 -8.37
N GLY A 157 -11.38 -6.90 -8.55
CA GLY A 157 -10.33 -6.17 -7.84
C GLY A 157 -10.61 -6.07 -6.34
N GLU A 158 -11.69 -5.38 -5.97
CA GLU A 158 -12.06 -5.23 -4.56
C GLU A 158 -12.38 -6.58 -3.89
N LEU A 159 -13.06 -7.48 -4.62
CA LEU A 159 -13.37 -8.83 -4.13
C LEU A 159 -12.10 -9.59 -3.73
N ARG A 160 -11.08 -9.63 -4.61
CA ARG A 160 -9.82 -10.31 -4.32
C ARG A 160 -9.00 -9.59 -3.27
N ALA A 161 -9.06 -8.26 -3.19
CA ALA A 161 -8.39 -7.49 -2.15
C ALA A 161 -8.96 -7.79 -0.75
N ASN A 162 -10.29 -7.85 -0.61
CA ASN A 162 -10.94 -8.27 0.64
C ASN A 162 -10.61 -9.73 0.96
N ARG A 163 -10.62 -10.62 -0.04
CA ARG A 163 -10.26 -12.03 0.14
C ARG A 163 -8.81 -12.21 0.61
N PHE A 164 -7.87 -11.37 0.14
CA PHE A 164 -6.49 -11.39 0.62
C PHE A 164 -6.43 -11.10 2.12
N ILE A 165 -7.15 -10.08 2.59
CA ILE A 165 -7.18 -9.70 4.02
C ILE A 165 -7.75 -10.85 4.86
N GLU A 166 -8.84 -11.47 4.42
CA GLU A 166 -9.40 -12.65 5.11
C GLU A 166 -8.38 -13.80 5.23
N LEU A 167 -7.71 -14.16 4.12
CA LEU A 167 -6.69 -15.21 4.12
C LEU A 167 -5.49 -14.84 4.99
N TYR A 168 -5.13 -13.56 5.03
CA TYR A 168 -4.07 -13.04 5.86
C TYR A 168 -4.39 -13.17 7.34
N ASP A 169 -5.62 -12.83 7.75
CA ASP A 169 -6.09 -12.98 9.13
C ASP A 169 -6.18 -14.46 9.54
N ILE A 170 -6.68 -15.34 8.67
CA ILE A 170 -6.69 -16.80 8.91
C ILE A 170 -5.27 -17.32 9.12
N LYS A 171 -4.32 -16.93 8.25
CA LYS A 171 -2.90 -17.30 8.42
C LYS A 171 -2.38 -16.80 9.78
N ARG A 172 -2.71 -15.57 10.16
CA ARG A 172 -2.26 -14.97 11.42
C ARG A 172 -2.79 -15.75 12.64
N GLU A 173 -4.07 -16.11 12.63
CA GLU A 173 -4.70 -16.90 13.70
C GLU A 173 -4.05 -18.28 13.83
N ILE A 174 -3.87 -18.99 12.72
CA ILE A 174 -3.18 -20.31 12.71
C ILE A 174 -1.77 -20.16 13.28
N MET A 175 -1.02 -19.13 12.84
CA MET A 175 0.34 -18.87 13.34
C MET A 175 0.38 -18.51 14.83
N GLN A 176 -0.68 -17.91 15.38
CA GLN A 176 -0.79 -17.65 16.82
C GLN A 176 -1.06 -18.93 17.59
N VAL A 177 -1.96 -19.80 17.14
CA VAL A 177 -2.20 -21.11 17.77
C VAL A 177 -0.93 -21.96 17.76
N LEU A 178 -0.23 -22.00 16.61
CA LEU A 178 1.03 -22.72 16.50
C LEU A 178 2.16 -22.10 17.33
N ARG A 179 2.04 -20.85 17.83
CA ARG A 179 3.09 -20.25 18.67
C ARG A 179 3.42 -21.13 19.87
N ASP A 180 2.39 -21.75 20.43
CA ASP A 180 2.46 -22.49 21.68
C ASP A 180 2.85 -23.98 21.52
N GLU A 181 2.78 -24.54 20.30
CA GLU A 181 2.86 -26.01 20.11
C GLU A 181 4.20 -26.54 19.54
N SER A 182 4.97 -25.76 18.77
CA SER A 182 6.39 -26.03 18.46
C SER A 182 6.98 -24.96 17.51
N PRO A 183 8.23 -24.51 17.70
CA PRO A 183 8.88 -23.54 16.80
C PRO A 183 9.21 -24.08 15.40
N GLU A 184 9.33 -25.41 15.24
CA GLU A 184 10.10 -26.01 14.15
C GLU A 184 9.39 -26.05 12.78
N ILE A 185 8.09 -25.73 12.69
CA ILE A 185 7.32 -25.79 11.44
C ILE A 185 6.88 -24.40 10.94
N LYS A 186 7.17 -23.32 11.67
CA LYS A 186 6.52 -22.00 11.48
C LYS A 186 6.84 -21.26 10.17
N VAL A 187 7.84 -21.69 9.39
CA VAL A 187 8.28 -20.94 8.20
C VAL A 187 8.80 -21.89 7.11
N TYR A 188 7.93 -22.69 6.52
CA TYR A 188 8.15 -23.30 5.20
C TYR A 188 6.92 -23.13 4.32
#